data_AF-A0A7S2W4E7-F1
#
_entry.id   AF-A0A7S2W4E7-F1
#
_cell.length_a   1.000
_cell.length_b   1.000
_cell.length_c   1.000
_cell.angle_alpha   90.00
_cell.angle_beta   90.00
_cell.angle_gamma   90.00
#
_symmetry.space_group_name_H-M   'P 1'
#
loop_
_entity.id
_entity.type
_entity.pdbx_description
1 polymer ?
#
loop_
_entity_poly.entity_id
_entity_poly.type
_entity_poly.pdbx_seq_one_letter_code
_entity_poly.pdbx_strand_id
1 'polypeptide(L)'
;QIFEVTYKKGHVDENFLIPDGMKLTKTSRCHVGGVSSTVHGGKSFVEMQNAYIEAGVETDSPIKEIFDAKFQASMEYKASMDATGNGTEIYEYTTMRCEVYQLQLELLSAPDFTENFIKAVIALIEG
;
A
#
# COMPACT_ATOMS: atom_id res chain seq x y z
N GLN A 1 -5.17 -5.61 11.00
CA GLN A 1 -4.23 -4.69 11.65
C GLN A 1 -3.23 -5.52 12.45
N ILE A 2 -1.93 -5.28 12.28
CA ILE A 2 -0.87 -6.07 12.93
C ILE A 2 -0.37 -5.34 14.18
N PHE A 3 -0.07 -4.05 14.05
CA PHE A 3 0.41 -3.19 15.13
C PHE A 3 -0.72 -2.50 15.89
N GLU A 4 -0.57 -2.43 17.20
CA GLU A 4 -1.38 -1.64 18.11
C GLU A 4 -1.13 -0.15 17.87
N VAL A 5 -2.20 0.62 17.77
CA VAL A 5 -2.12 2.07 17.57
C VAL A 5 -2.34 2.73 18.92
N THR A 6 -1.25 3.10 19.60
CA THR A 6 -1.30 3.77 20.90
C THR A 6 -0.93 5.25 20.79
N TYR A 7 -1.38 6.04 21.77
CA TYR A 7 -1.09 7.48 21.87
C TYR A 7 -0.61 7.84 23.28
N LYS A 8 0.05 6.91 23.98
CA LYS A 8 0.48 7.09 25.37
C LYS A 8 1.58 8.15 25.47
N LYS A 9 2.47 8.20 24.48
CA LYS A 9 3.50 9.22 24.29
C LYS A 9 3.21 10.09 23.07
N GLY A 10 1.99 9.96 22.51
CA GLY A 10 1.61 10.50 21.22
C GLY A 10 1.97 11.97 21.13
N HIS A 11 2.48 12.37 19.97
CA HIS A 11 2.81 13.76 19.72
C HIS A 11 1.85 14.33 18.69
N VAL A 12 1.65 15.64 18.76
CA VAL A 12 0.82 16.37 17.79
C VAL A 12 1.77 17.05 16.82
N ASP A 13 1.57 16.82 15.52
CA ASP A 13 2.22 17.58 14.46
C ASP A 13 1.17 18.36 13.68
N GLU A 14 1.30 19.69 13.69
CA GLU A 14 0.42 20.73 13.14
C GLU A 14 -1.08 20.55 13.43
N ASN A 15 -1.71 19.51 12.89
CA ASN A 15 -3.15 19.23 12.95
C ASN A 15 -3.50 17.78 13.30
N PHE A 16 -2.53 16.87 13.43
CA PHE A 16 -2.77 15.44 13.62
C PHE A 16 -2.15 14.92 14.90
N LEU A 17 -2.87 14.04 15.58
CA LEU A 17 -2.32 13.22 16.64
C LEU A 17 -1.61 12.02 15.99
N ILE A 18 -0.32 11.87 16.27
CA ILE A 18 0.53 10.83 15.67
C ILE A 18 0.65 9.67 16.66
N PRO A 19 0.43 8.42 16.22
CA PRO A 19 0.62 7.24 17.05
C PRO A 19 2.06 7.12 17.57
N ASP A 20 2.20 6.46 18.72
CA ASP A 20 3.49 6.11 19.28
C ASP A 20 4.31 5.27 18.28
N GLY A 21 5.61 5.53 18.18
CA GLY A 21 6.49 4.78 17.29
C GLY A 21 6.31 5.10 15.81
N MET A 22 5.60 6.17 15.48
CA MET A 22 5.44 6.65 14.12
C MET A 22 5.99 8.06 13.96
N LYS A 23 6.47 8.36 12.76
CA LYS A 23 6.91 9.69 12.34
C LYS A 23 6.06 10.16 11.17
N LEU A 24 5.41 11.30 11.33
CA LEU A 24 4.76 12.01 10.23
C LEU A 24 5.76 12.97 9.60
N THR A 25 5.81 13.01 8.27
CA THR A 25 6.59 14.00 7.52
C THR A 25 5.67 14.62 6.47
N LYS A 26 5.59 15.95 6.46
CA LYS A 26 4.86 16.68 5.41
C LYS A 26 5.66 16.62 4.12
N THR A 27 5.07 16.07 3.06
CA THR A 27 5.77 15.86 1.79
C THR A 27 5.32 16.82 0.70
N SER A 28 4.06 17.25 0.70
CA SER A 28 3.46 18.18 -0.29
C SER A 28 3.96 17.95 -1.73
N ARG A 29 4.03 16.67 -2.15
CA ARG A 29 4.44 16.27 -3.50
C ARG A 29 3.19 15.95 -4.31
N CYS A 30 2.83 16.82 -5.24
CA CYS A 30 1.82 16.49 -6.23
C CYS A 30 2.49 15.96 -7.49
N HIS A 31 2.30 14.68 -7.75
CA HIS A 31 2.56 14.10 -9.07
C HIS A 31 1.36 14.40 -9.96
N VAL A 32 1.41 15.61 -10.56
CA VAL A 32 0.54 16.00 -11.68
C VAL A 32 1.20 15.50 -12.97
N GLY A 33 1.37 14.19 -13.05
CA GLY A 33 1.64 13.50 -14.30
C GLY A 33 0.42 12.64 -14.54
N GLY A 34 -0.40 12.99 -15.52
CA GLY A 34 -1.45 12.08 -15.97
C GLY A 34 -0.76 10.85 -16.52
N VAL A 35 -0.66 9.79 -15.71
CA VAL A 35 -0.18 8.50 -16.19
C VAL A 35 -1.33 7.93 -17.01
N SER A 36 -1.36 8.29 -18.30
CA SER A 36 -2.27 7.66 -19.25
C SER A 36 -1.78 6.24 -19.49
N SER A 37 -2.47 5.29 -18.90
CA SER A 37 -2.19 3.86 -19.07
C SER A 37 -3.35 3.17 -19.77
N THR A 38 -3.01 2.45 -20.82
CA THR A 38 -3.93 1.58 -21.55
C THR A 38 -4.03 0.23 -20.85
N VAL A 39 -5.19 -0.04 -20.24
CA VAL A 39 -5.46 -1.33 -19.62
C VAL A 39 -6.14 -2.26 -20.63
N HIS A 40 -5.46 -3.37 -20.90
CA HIS A 40 -5.88 -4.50 -21.73
C HIS A 40 -5.54 -5.79 -20.98
N GLY A 41 -6.53 -6.36 -20.30
CA GLY A 41 -6.36 -7.53 -19.44
C GLY A 41 -5.64 -7.24 -18.12
N GLY A 42 -5.43 -8.30 -17.35
CA GLY A 42 -4.99 -8.20 -15.96
C GLY A 42 -3.53 -7.80 -15.79
N LYS A 43 -2.67 -8.12 -16.76
CA LYS A 43 -1.23 -7.79 -16.68
C LYS A 43 -1.01 -6.28 -16.68
N SER A 44 -1.58 -5.58 -17.66
CA SER A 44 -1.49 -4.12 -17.78
C SER A 44 -2.22 -3.40 -16.63
N PHE A 45 -3.28 -4.00 -16.08
CA PHE A 45 -3.90 -3.52 -14.84
C PHE A 45 -2.91 -3.56 -13.66
N VAL A 46 -2.21 -4.68 -13.45
CA VAL A 46 -1.24 -4.83 -12.36
C VAL A 46 -0.06 -3.87 -12.54
N GLU A 47 0.45 -3.72 -13.76
CA GLU A 47 1.50 -2.76 -14.08
C GLU A 47 1.08 -1.31 -13.75
N MET A 48 -0.15 -0.93 -14.13
CA MET A 48 -0.72 0.37 -13.79
C MET A 48 -0.85 0.57 -12.27
N GLN A 49 -1.34 -0.43 -11.54
CA GLN A 49 -1.49 -0.34 -10.08
C GLN A 49 -0.15 -0.31 -9.36
N ASN A 50 0.86 -1.04 -9.82
CA ASN A 50 2.21 -1.00 -9.26
C ASN A 50 2.84 0.38 -9.47
N ALA A 51 2.68 0.98 -10.65
CA ALA A 51 3.13 2.34 -10.91
C ALA A 51 2.38 3.39 -10.07
N TYR A 52 1.11 3.12 -9.73
CA TYR A 52 0.29 4.07 -8.99
C TYR A 52 0.41 3.97 -7.48
N ILE A 53 0.40 2.76 -6.91
CA ILE A 53 0.38 2.51 -5.47
C ILE A 53 1.81 2.41 -4.92
N GLU A 54 2.80 2.10 -5.76
CA GLU A 54 4.19 1.79 -5.35
C GLU A 54 4.22 0.74 -4.22
N ALA A 55 3.29 -0.21 -4.26
CA ALA A 55 3.24 -1.29 -3.29
C ALA A 55 4.33 -2.33 -3.60
N GLY A 56 5.26 -2.49 -2.67
CA GLY A 56 6.32 -3.48 -2.77
C GLY A 56 7.02 -3.65 -1.43
N VAL A 57 7.90 -4.65 -1.37
CA VAL A 57 8.79 -4.82 -0.21
C VAL A 57 10.02 -3.96 -0.42
N GLU A 58 10.31 -3.10 0.55
CA GLU A 58 11.57 -2.37 0.61
C GLU A 58 12.68 -3.35 1.03
N THR A 59 13.52 -3.74 0.08
CA THR A 59 14.65 -4.64 0.31
C THR A 59 15.79 -4.33 -0.67
N ASP A 60 17.03 -4.43 -0.19
CA ASP A 60 18.24 -4.34 -1.01
C ASP A 60 18.53 -5.64 -1.78
N SER A 61 17.68 -6.66 -1.62
CA SER A 61 17.84 -7.96 -2.26
C SER A 61 17.36 -7.95 -3.72
N PRO A 62 18.05 -8.64 -4.65
CA PRO A 62 17.58 -8.83 -6.03
C PRO A 62 16.25 -9.60 -6.12
N ILE A 63 15.73 -10.12 -5.00
CA ILE A 63 14.43 -10.80 -4.88
C ILE A 63 13.25 -9.79 -4.96
N LYS A 64 13.51 -8.48 -5.01
CA LYS A 64 12.47 -7.43 -5.05
C LYS A 64 11.34 -7.69 -6.05
N GLU A 65 11.65 -8.14 -7.27
CA GLU A 65 10.65 -8.46 -8.31
C GLU A 65 9.68 -9.60 -7.92
N ILE A 66 10.10 -10.51 -7.03
CA ILE A 66 9.25 -11.60 -6.51
C ILE A 66 8.24 -11.05 -5.50
N PHE A 67 8.57 -9.93 -4.85
CA PHE A 67 7.77 -9.27 -3.83
C PHE A 67 6.98 -8.05 -4.33
N ASP A 68 6.96 -7.81 -5.64
CA ASP A 68 6.06 -6.83 -6.24
C ASP A 68 4.61 -7.17 -5.89
N ALA A 69 3.83 -6.14 -5.57
CA ALA A 69 2.45 -6.34 -5.17
C ALA A 69 1.64 -7.02 -6.29
N LYS A 70 0.87 -8.04 -5.89
CA LYS A 70 -0.06 -8.74 -6.78
C LYS A 70 -1.48 -8.32 -6.44
N PHE A 71 -2.17 -7.73 -7.40
CA PHE A 71 -3.55 -7.28 -7.24
C PHE A 71 -4.57 -8.27 -7.80
N GLN A 72 -4.16 -9.48 -8.19
CA GLN A 72 -5.01 -10.47 -8.88
C GLN A 72 -6.27 -10.89 -8.09
N ALA A 73 -6.24 -10.76 -6.76
CA ALA A 73 -7.38 -11.05 -5.90
C ALA A 73 -8.33 -9.86 -5.67
N SER A 74 -7.96 -8.64 -6.10
CA SER A 74 -8.75 -7.43 -5.87
C SER A 74 -10.01 -7.42 -6.73
N MET A 75 -11.03 -6.68 -6.28
CA MET A 75 -12.29 -6.53 -7.03
C MET A 75 -12.07 -5.77 -8.33
N GLU A 76 -11.18 -4.77 -8.31
CA GLU A 76 -10.82 -3.94 -9.44
C GLU A 76 -10.09 -4.74 -10.52
N TYR A 77 -9.19 -5.66 -10.13
CA TYR A 77 -8.56 -6.58 -11.06
C TYR A 77 -9.59 -7.48 -11.76
N LYS A 78 -10.54 -8.05 -11.00
CA LYS A 78 -11.61 -8.89 -11.55
C LYS A 78 -12.50 -8.11 -12.51
N ALA A 79 -12.95 -6.92 -12.11
CA ALA A 79 -13.77 -6.05 -12.96
C ALA A 79 -13.02 -5.66 -14.24
N SER A 80 -11.73 -5.34 -14.14
CA SER A 80 -10.89 -5.04 -15.30
C SER A 80 -10.75 -6.25 -16.22
N MET A 81 -10.56 -7.45 -15.67
CA MET A 81 -10.48 -8.70 -16.43
C MET A 81 -11.79 -9.03 -17.14
N ASP A 82 -12.93 -8.84 -16.48
CA ASP A 82 -14.25 -9.11 -17.07
C ASP A 82 -14.56 -8.14 -18.22
N ALA A 83 -14.18 -6.85 -18.06
CA ALA A 83 -14.39 -5.83 -19.07
C ALA A 83 -13.44 -5.97 -20.28
N THR A 84 -12.17 -6.27 -20.05
CA THR A 84 -11.14 -6.30 -21.12
C THR A 84 -10.85 -7.70 -21.67
N GLY A 85 -11.32 -8.76 -20.99
CA GLY A 85 -11.01 -10.16 -21.28
C GLY A 85 -11.61 -10.69 -22.59
N ASN A 86 -12.62 -10.01 -23.14
CA ASN A 86 -13.23 -10.35 -24.43
C ASN A 86 -12.48 -9.74 -25.64
N GLY A 87 -11.35 -9.07 -25.42
CA GLY A 87 -10.37 -8.75 -26.48
C GLY A 87 -10.63 -7.50 -27.32
N THR A 88 -11.67 -6.71 -27.02
CA THR A 88 -12.02 -5.52 -27.82
C THR A 88 -11.99 -4.20 -27.06
N GLU A 89 -11.97 -4.20 -25.73
CA GLU A 89 -12.05 -2.97 -24.93
C GLU A 89 -10.71 -2.59 -24.34
N ILE A 90 -10.32 -1.35 -24.60
CA ILE A 90 -9.14 -0.67 -24.06
C ILE A 90 -9.64 0.47 -23.18
N TYR A 91 -9.16 0.53 -21.95
CA TYR A 91 -9.45 1.63 -21.04
C TYR A 91 -8.23 2.53 -20.89
N GLU A 92 -8.41 3.83 -21.08
CA GLU A 92 -7.43 4.84 -20.69
C GLU A 92 -7.73 5.29 -19.26
N TYR A 93 -6.77 5.10 -18.37
CA TYR A 93 -6.82 5.64 -17.02
C TYR A 93 -5.96 6.90 -16.95
N THR A 94 -6.51 7.98 -16.39
CA THR A 94 -5.72 9.17 -16.02
C THR A 94 -5.83 9.36 -14.52
N THR A 95 -4.70 9.37 -13.83
CA THR A 95 -4.63 9.57 -12.38
C THR A 95 -3.84 10.83 -12.04
N MET A 96 -4.26 11.50 -10.96
CA MET A 96 -3.53 12.61 -10.35
C MET A 96 -3.31 12.26 -8.88
N ARG A 97 -2.05 12.24 -8.44
CA ARG A 97 -1.69 11.88 -7.06
C ARG A 97 -1.06 13.07 -6.35
N CYS A 98 -1.57 13.39 -5.17
CA CYS A 98 -0.96 14.36 -4.27
C CYS A 98 -0.64 13.69 -2.94
N GLU A 99 0.64 13.58 -2.64
CA GLU A 99 1.15 13.16 -1.34
C GLU A 99 1.23 14.37 -0.43
N VAL A 100 0.40 14.40 0.61
CA VAL A 100 0.38 15.50 1.58
C VAL A 100 1.25 15.16 2.78
N TYR A 101 1.16 13.92 3.25
CA TYR A 101 1.90 13.40 4.38
C TYR A 101 2.45 12.01 4.09
N GLN A 102 3.61 11.73 4.67
CA GLN A 102 4.21 10.41 4.73
C GLN A 102 4.28 9.99 6.19
N LEU A 103 3.76 8.80 6.50
CA LEU A 103 3.81 8.20 7.83
C LEU A 103 4.78 7.02 7.80
N GLN A 104 5.77 7.02 8.68
CA GLN A 104 6.80 5.98 8.76
C GLN A 104 6.85 5.37 10.15
N LEU A 105 7.13 4.07 10.20
CA LEU A 105 7.39 3.36 11.45
C LEU A 105 8.82 3.66 11.92
N GLU A 106 8.98 4.09 13.16
CA GLU A 106 10.30 4.23 13.78
C GLU A 106 10.75 2.89 14.35
N LEU A 107 11.68 2.22 13.67
CA LEU A 107 12.16 0.88 14.05
C LEU A 107 12.76 0.81 15.47
N LEU A 108 13.30 1.92 15.98
CA LEU A 108 13.86 2.00 17.35
C LEU A 108 12.79 2.08 18.44
N SER A 109 11.53 2.34 18.08
CA SER A 109 10.39 2.40 18.98
C SER A 109 9.16 1.80 18.29
N ALA A 110 9.30 0.63 17.68
CA ALA A 110 8.21 -0.01 16.96
C ALA A 110 6.98 -0.20 17.90
N PRO A 111 5.76 0.06 17.41
CA PRO A 111 4.54 -0.14 18.18
C PRO A 111 4.34 -1.60 18.56
N ASP A 112 3.64 -1.81 19.67
CA ASP A 112 3.26 -3.14 20.14
C ASP A 112 2.42 -3.87 19.09
N PHE A 113 2.35 -5.20 19.15
CA PHE A 113 1.42 -5.96 18.32
C PHE A 113 0.01 -5.95 18.93
N THR A 114 -1.01 -6.01 18.07
CA THR A 114 -2.39 -6.18 18.54
C THR A 114 -2.57 -7.54 19.23
N GLU A 115 -3.41 -7.60 20.26
CA GLU A 115 -3.69 -8.85 20.99
C GLU A 115 -4.22 -9.95 20.05
N ASN A 116 -5.03 -9.59 19.07
CA ASN A 116 -5.56 -10.52 18.07
C ASN A 116 -4.46 -11.12 17.20
N PHE A 117 -3.48 -10.31 16.79
CA PHE A 117 -2.34 -10.81 16.02
C PHE A 117 -1.50 -11.77 16.86
N ILE A 118 -1.21 -11.42 18.12
CA ILE A 118 -0.48 -12.29 19.04
C ILE A 118 -1.20 -13.63 19.22
N LYS A 119 -2.51 -13.60 19.51
CA LYS A 119 -3.32 -14.82 19.65
C LYS A 119 -3.30 -15.69 18.40
N ALA A 120 -3.40 -15.07 17.22
CA ALA A 120 -3.34 -15.79 15.94
C ALA A 120 -1.97 -16.47 15.73
N VAL A 121 -0.88 -15.79 16.08
CA VAL A 121 0.47 -16.37 15.98
C VAL A 121 0.66 -17.50 16.99
N ILE A 122 0.21 -17.35 18.24
CA ILE A 122 0.28 -18.41 19.25
C ILE A 122 -0.51 -19.64 18.78
N ALA A 123 -1.73 -19.45 18.26
CA ALA A 123 -2.54 -20.55 17.74
C ALA A 123 -1.88 -21.31 16.57
N LEU A 124 -1.03 -20.65 15.77
CA LEU A 124 -0.26 -21.29 14.70
C LEU A 124 0.93 -22.10 15.21
N ILE A 125 1.46 -21.77 16.40
CA ILE A 125 2.60 -22.48 17.01
C ILE A 125 2.10 -23.72 17.77
N GLU A 126 0.91 -23.63 18.37
CA GLU A 126 0.31 -24.67 19.20
C GLU A 126 -0.55 -25.67 18.43
N GLY A 127 -0.91 -25.38 17.17
CA GLY A 127 -1.70 -26.24 16.27
C GLY A 127 -0.84 -27.10 15.35
#